data_AF-A0A832X8K0-F1
#
_entry.id   AF-A0A832X8K0-F1
#
_cell.length_a   1.000
_cell.length_b   1.000
_cell.length_c   1.000
_cell.angle_alpha   90.00
_cell.angle_beta   90.00
_cell.angle_gamma   90.00
#
_symmetry.space_group_name_H-M   'P 1'
#
loop_
_entity.id
_entity.type
_entity.pdbx_description
1 polymer ?
#
loop_
_entity_poly.entity_id
_entity_poly.type
_entity_poly.pdbx_seq_one_letter_code
_entity_poly.pdbx_strand_id
1 'polypeptide(L)' 'MGVLVLNLKAYKETIAEGAESIAKIAKEVSQQTVVRIILAPKATDIHRISSIVETIAQHIDPIDPGKGT' A
#
# COMPACT_ATOMS: atom_id res chain seq x y z
N MET A 1 1.06 -17.85 -11.83
CA MET A 1 0.91 -16.38 -11.81
C MET A 1 1.29 -15.89 -10.42
N GLY A 2 2.20 -14.92 -10.30
CA GLY A 2 2.78 -14.52 -9.02
C GLY A 2 2.15 -13.25 -8.42
N VAL A 3 2.20 -13.12 -7.10
CA VAL A 3 1.77 -11.91 -6.38
C VAL A 3 2.99 -11.32 -5.67
N LEU A 4 3.22 -10.02 -5.85
CA LEU A 4 4.23 -9.26 -5.13
C LEU A 4 3.53 -8.28 -4.18
N VAL A 5 3.77 -8.45 -2.89
CA VAL A 5 3.30 -7.51 -1.86
C VAL A 5 4.49 -6.66 -1.41
N LEU A 6 4.40 -5.35 -1.62
CA LEU A 6 5.44 -4.41 -1.23
C LEU A 6 5.03 -3.63 0.02
N ASN A 7 5.66 -3.95 1.15
CA ASN A 7 5.48 -3.22 2.40
C ASN A 7 6.34 -1.96 2.42
N LEU A 8 5.68 -0.80 2.39
CA LEU A 8 6.36 0.51 2.44
C LEU A 8 6.89 0.85 3.83
N LYS A 9 6.44 0.14 4.88
CA LYS A 9 6.77 0.42 6.28
C LYS A 9 6.55 1.90 6.61
N ALA A 10 7.55 2.53 7.22
CA ALA A 10 7.56 3.94 7.60
C ALA A 10 8.86 4.63 7.14
N TYR A 11 9.41 4.22 6.00
CA TYR A 11 10.57 4.89 5.40
C TYR A 11 10.15 6.28 4.89
N LYS A 12 11.02 7.29 5.09
CA LYS A 12 10.71 8.69 4.75
C LYS A 12 10.34 8.86 3.28
N GLU A 13 10.99 8.09 2.43
CA GLU A 13 10.85 8.02 0.98
C GLU A 13 9.50 7.46 0.53
N THR A 14 8.77 6.82 1.44
CA THR A 14 7.54 6.07 1.16
C THR A 14 6.31 6.65 1.86
N ILE A 15 6.36 7.95 2.19
CA ILE A 15 5.26 8.68 2.85
C ILE A 15 4.67 9.70 1.87
N ALA A 16 3.35 9.88 1.90
CA ALA A 16 2.64 10.86 1.09
C ALA A 16 2.98 10.77 -0.42
N GLU A 17 3.63 11.80 -0.97
CA GLU A 17 4.00 11.87 -2.40
C GLU A 17 4.97 10.76 -2.82
N GLY A 18 5.85 10.32 -1.92
CA GLY A 18 6.75 9.21 -2.15
C GLY A 18 6.00 7.89 -2.31
N ALA A 19 5.02 7.63 -1.43
CA ALA A 19 4.11 6.49 -1.55
C ALA A 19 3.32 6.53 -2.87
N GLU A 20 2.81 7.71 -3.23
CA GLU A 20 2.03 7.90 -4.45
C GLU A 20 2.86 7.63 -5.72
N SER A 21 4.12 8.05 -5.71
CA SER A 21 5.06 7.81 -6.81
C SER A 21 5.31 6.31 -6.99
N ILE A 22 5.54 5.58 -5.89
CA ILE A 22 5.70 4.12 -5.92
C ILE A 22 4.42 3.44 -6.40
N ALA A 23 3.25 3.91 -5.99
CA ALA A 23 1.96 3.37 -6.41
C ALA A 23 1.72 3.49 -7.91
N LYS A 24 2.06 4.63 -8.52
CA LYS A 24 1.96 4.84 -9.97
C LYS A 24 2.88 3.89 -10.74
N ILE A 25 4.12 3.73 -10.27
CA ILE A 25 5.08 2.79 -10.87
C ILE A 25 4.58 1.34 -10.74
N ALA A 26 4.12 0.95 -9.54
CA ALA A 26 3.58 -0.38 -9.30
C ALA A 26 2.39 -0.71 -10.22
N LYS A 27 1.48 0.27 -10.43
CA LYS A 27 0.38 0.14 -11.37
C LYS A 27 0.88 -0.10 -12.80
N GLU A 28 1.80 0.74 -13.28
CA GLU A 28 2.36 0.62 -14.63
C GLU A 28 3.02 -0.75 -14.85
N VAL A 29 3.88 -1.19 -13.92
CA VAL A 29 4.55 -2.50 -14.01
C VAL A 29 3.55 -3.65 -13.97
N SER A 30 2.50 -3.55 -13.15
CA SER A 30 1.46 -4.59 -13.08
C SER A 30 0.65 -4.70 -14.38
N GLN A 31 0.54 -3.63 -15.16
CA GLN A 31 -0.14 -3.65 -16.47
C GLN A 31 0.74 -4.21 -17.59
N GLN A 32 2.06 -4.10 -17.45
CA GLN A 32 3.03 -4.56 -18.43
C GLN A 32 3.52 -6.00 -18.18
N THR A 33 3.22 -6.57 -17.02
CA THR A 33 3.70 -7.88 -16.59
C THR A 33 2.55 -8.79 -16.18
N VAL A 34 2.83 -10.08 -16.01
CA VAL A 34 1.87 -11.05 -15.46
C VAL A 34 1.88 -11.08 -13.93
N VAL A 35 2.52 -10.10 -13.28
CA VAL A 35 2.68 -10.04 -11.82
C VAL A 35 1.65 -9.07 -11.25
N ARG A 36 0.83 -9.58 -10.32
CA ARG A 36 -0.07 -8.73 -9.53
C ARG A 36 0.74 -8.06 -8.42
N ILE A 37 0.68 -6.73 -8.33
CA ILE A 37 1.41 -5.96 -7.33
C ILE A 37 0.42 -5.31 -6.36
N ILE A 38 0.65 -5.50 -5.05
CA ILE A 38 -0.15 -4.96 -3.96
C ILE A 38 0.76 -4.12 -3.07
N LEU A 39 0.33 -2.93 -2.68
CA LEU A 39 1.07 -2.08 -1.74
C LEU A 39 0.50 -2.17 -0.32
N ALA A 40 1.38 -2.17 0.67
CA ALA A 40 1.03 -1.95 2.07
C ALA A 40 1.66 -0.62 2.56
N PRO A 41 0.97 0.53 2.39
CA PRO A 41 1.43 1.84 2.83
C PRO A 41 1.21 2.06 4.33
N LYS A 42 1.81 3.10 4.89
CA LYS A 42 1.49 3.57 6.24
C LYS A 42 -0.02 3.86 6.34
N ALA A 43 -0.61 3.62 7.51
CA ALA A 43 -2.07 3.70 7.70
C ALA A 43 -2.69 5.03 7.22
N THR A 44 -1.99 6.16 7.44
CA THR A 44 -2.43 7.50 7.02
C THR A 44 -2.47 7.69 5.49
N ASP A 45 -1.73 6.89 4.74
CA ASP A 45 -1.65 6.96 3.28
C ASP A 45 -2.58 5.95 2.59
N ILE A 46 -3.24 5.03 3.31
CA ILE A 46 -4.09 3.97 2.73
C ILE A 46 -5.12 4.56 1.76
N HIS A 47 -5.88 5.57 2.19
CA HIS A 47 -6.91 6.17 1.35
C HIS A 47 -6.33 6.76 0.06
N ARG A 48 -5.21 7.50 0.16
CA ARG A 48 -4.51 8.09 -0.98
C ARG A 48 -4.10 7.04 -2.01
N ILE A 49 -3.46 5.96 -1.55
CA ILE A 49 -2.86 4.94 -2.41
C ILE A 49 -3.89 3.97 -2.99
N SER A 50 -4.94 3.65 -2.24
CA SER A 50 -5.99 2.71 -2.65
C SER A 50 -6.75 3.14 -3.92
N SER A 51 -6.70 4.43 -4.28
CA SER A 51 -7.27 4.95 -5.53
C SER A 51 -6.43 4.65 -6.78
N ILE A 52 -5.17 4.23 -6.61
CA ILE A 52 -4.19 4.08 -7.69
C ILE A 52 -3.92 2.61 -7.98
N VAL A 53 -3.63 1.84 -6.93
CA VAL A 53 -3.21 0.43 -7.00
C VAL A 53 -3.84 -0.35 -5.85
N GLU A 54 -3.97 -1.67 -6.03
CA GLU A 54 -4.47 -2.55 -4.98
C GLU A 54 -3.65 -2.38 -3.70
N THR A 55 -4.35 -2.20 -2.59
CA THR A 55 -3.76 -1.77 -1.32
C THR A 55 -4.31 -2.60 -0.16
N ILE A 56 -3.43 -2.98 0.75
CA ILE A 56 -3.78 -3.59 2.04
C ILE A 56 -3.24 -2.73 3.19
N ALA A 57 -3.81 -2.87 4.39
CA ALA A 57 -3.20 -2.29 5.59
C ALA A 57 -1.94 -3.07 5.97
N GLN A 58 -0.94 -2.38 6.55
CA GLN A 58 0.25 -3.02 7.10
C GLN A 58 -0.05 -3.86 8.35
N HIS A 59 -1.10 -3.50 9.08
CA HIS A 59 -1.47 -4.08 10.36
C HIS A 59 -2.95 -3.82 10.66
N ILE A 60 -3.54 -4.65 11.51
CA ILE A 60 -4.83 -4.44 12.16
C ILE A 60 -4.74 -4.94 13.59
N ASP A 61 -5.13 -4.10 14.55
CA ASP A 61 -5.17 -4.51 15.95
C ASP A 61 -6.36 -5.47 16.18
N PRO A 62 -6.18 -6.56 16.95
CA PRO A 62 -7.24 -7.53 17.23
C PRO A 62 -8.17 -7.01 18.35
N ILE A 63 -8.79 -5.85 18.12
CA ILE A 63 -9.69 -5.19 19.07
C ILE A 63 -11.09 -5.03 18.49
N ASP A 64 -12.09 -5.04 19.36
CA ASP A 64 -13.45 -4.69 18.99
C ASP A 64 -13.62 -3.16 18.83
N PRO A 65 -14.59 -2.69 18.05
CA PRO A 65 -14.92 -1.27 17.95
C PRO A 65 -15.23 -0.66 19.33
N GLY A 66 -14.47 0.35 19.74
CA GLY A 66 -14.60 0.95 21.07
C GLY A 66 -13.41 1.82 21.46
N LYS A 67 -13.05 1.80 22.75
CA LYS A 67 -11.86 2.51 23.26
C LYS A 67 -10.58 1.78 22.83
N GLY A 68 -9.83 2.37 21.91
CA GLY A 68 -8.58 1.82 21.36
C GLY A 68 -7.54 2.91 21.10
N THR A 69 -7.46 3.89 22.00
CA THR A 69 -6.51 5.01 21.97
C THR A 69 -5.40 4.79 23.00
#